data_AF-A0A1J8R932-F1
#
_entry.id   AF-A0A1J8R932-F1
#
_cell.length_a   1.000
_cell.length_b   1.000
_cell.length_c   1.000
_cell.angle_alpha   90.00
_cell.angle_beta   90.00
_cell.angle_gamma   90.00
#
_symmetry.space_group_name_H-M   'P 1'
#
loop_
_entity.id
_entity.type
_entity.pdbx_description
1 polymer ?
#
loop_
_entity_poly.entity_id
_entity_poly.type
_entity_poly.pdbx_seq_one_letter_code
_entity_poly.pdbx_strand_id
1 'polypeptide(L)'
;MDNAHIHHGEEILELTRRHGVCIVFLPPYSPDLNLIEETFSKIKAWIRRNYDLFAPGPGVLYDMREVMDIITAEDASAYIHHAGYF
;
A
#
# COMPACT_ATOMS: atom_id res chain seq x y z
N MET A 1 10.58 0.69 1.44
CA MET A 1 9.98 2.05 1.44
C MET A 1 10.47 2.78 0.20
N ASP A 2 9.57 3.42 -0.54
CA ASP A 2 9.99 4.22 -1.69
C ASP A 2 10.81 5.46 -1.27
N ASN A 3 11.27 6.23 -2.23
CA ASN A 3 12.11 7.41 -2.00
C ASN A 3 11.33 8.73 -1.98
N ALA A 4 10.03 8.72 -1.66
CA ALA A 4 9.30 9.97 -1.43
C ALA A 4 10.03 10.81 -0.37
N HIS A 5 10.18 12.11 -0.60
CA HIS A 5 10.96 13.00 0.28
C HIS A 5 10.51 12.93 1.75
N ILE A 6 9.21 12.74 1.98
CA ILE A 6 8.62 12.60 3.32
C ILE A 6 9.12 11.35 4.08
N HIS A 7 9.64 10.33 3.40
CA HIS A 7 10.17 9.11 4.01
C HIS A 7 11.60 9.26 4.55
N HIS A 8 12.27 10.36 4.21
CA HIS A 8 13.66 10.64 4.59
C HIS A 8 13.78 11.66 5.73
N GLY A 9 12.65 12.01 6.37
CA GLY A 9 12.64 12.93 7.51
C GLY A 9 13.41 12.37 8.71
N GLU A 10 14.33 13.16 9.27
CA GLU A 10 15.18 12.76 10.40
C GLU A 10 14.37 12.26 11.60
N GLU A 11 13.25 12.92 11.91
CA GLU A 11 12.34 12.53 12.99
C GLU A 11 11.78 11.10 12.81
N ILE A 12 11.38 10.74 11.59
CA ILE A 12 10.86 9.39 11.27
C ILE A 12 11.97 8.35 11.39
N LEU A 13 13.18 8.66 10.90
CA LEU A 13 14.32 7.75 10.98
C LEU A 13 14.75 7.52 12.44
N GLU A 14 14.74 8.56 13.26
CA GLU A 14 15.07 8.43 14.69
C GLU A 14 14.00 7.67 15.45
N LEU A 15 12.72 7.96 15.20
CA LEU A 15 11.60 7.26 15.83
C LEU A 15 11.63 5.76 15.51
N THR A 16 11.89 5.38 14.26
CA THR A 16 11.96 3.98 13.84
C THR A 16 13.14 3.26 14.49
N ARG A 17 14.34 3.86 14.48
CA ARG A 17 15.53 3.30 15.16
C ARG A 17 15.30 3.08 16.65
N ARG A 18 14.68 4.03 17.34
CA ARG A 18 14.35 3.92 18.78
C ARG A 18 13.43 2.73 19.10
N HIS A 19 12.62 2.30 18.15
CA HIS A 19 11.72 1.14 18.29
C HIS A 19 12.31 -0.14 17.66
N GLY A 20 13.58 -0.14 17.28
CA GLY A 20 14.24 -1.29 16.64
C GLY A 20 13.73 -1.59 15.23
N VAL A 21 13.03 -0.64 14.59
CA VAL A 21 12.56 -0.77 13.21
C VAL A 21 13.65 -0.33 12.26
N CYS A 22 14.00 -1.21 11.32
CA CYS A 22 14.93 -0.91 10.24
C CYS A 22 14.14 -0.53 8.98
N ILE A 23 14.35 0.68 8.46
CA ILE A 23 13.79 1.09 7.18
C ILE A 23 14.72 0.64 6.05
N VAL A 24 14.18 -0.18 5.15
CA VAL A 24 14.86 -0.56 3.90
C VAL A 24 14.30 0.28 2.77
N PHE A 25 15.13 1.16 2.22
CA PHE A 25 14.79 1.96 1.04
C PHE A 25 14.97 1.15 -0.23
N LEU A 26 14.02 1.31 -1.16
CA LEU A 26 14.10 0.68 -2.48
C LEU A 26 15.11 1.44 -3.37
N PRO A 27 15.73 0.77 -4.36
CA PRO A 27 16.46 1.48 -5.40
C PRO A 27 15.56 2.52 -6.10
N PRO A 28 16.11 3.65 -6.57
CA PRO A 28 15.33 4.65 -7.30
C PRO A 28 14.56 4.04 -8.47
N TYR A 29 13.33 4.53 -8.69
CA TYR A 29 12.46 4.11 -9.79
C TYR A 29 12.22 2.58 -9.87
N SER A 30 12.17 1.90 -8.72
CA SER A 30 11.88 0.46 -8.63
C SER A 30 10.48 0.19 -8.04
N PRO A 31 9.39 0.60 -8.71
CA PRO A 31 8.04 0.35 -8.23
C PRO A 31 7.71 -1.14 -8.15
N ASP A 32 8.32 -1.96 -9.01
CA ASP A 32 8.12 -3.43 -9.02
C ASP A 32 8.59 -4.10 -7.72
N LEU A 33 9.44 -3.44 -6.94
CA LEU A 33 9.90 -3.91 -5.63
C LEU A 33 9.03 -3.38 -4.47
N ASN A 34 8.00 -2.59 -4.76
CA ASN A 34 7.15 -1.98 -3.74
C ASN A 34 5.85 -2.78 -3.55
N LEU A 35 5.72 -3.46 -2.41
CA LEU A 35 4.61 -4.36 -2.08
C LEU A 35 3.21 -3.71 -2.16
N ILE A 36 3.14 -2.39 -2.02
CA ILE A 36 1.86 -1.68 -2.03
C ILE A 36 1.27 -1.53 -3.45
N GLU A 37 2.07 -1.68 -4.51
CA GLU A 37 1.62 -1.39 -5.89
C GLU A 37 0.53 -2.35 -6.36
N GLU A 38 0.69 -3.66 -6.10
CA GLU A 38 -0.32 -4.66 -6.46
C GLU A 38 -1.57 -4.54 -5.60
N THR A 39 -1.37 -4.30 -4.30
CA THR A 39 -2.45 -4.03 -3.34
C THR A 39 -3.31 -2.85 -3.83
N PHE A 40 -2.68 -1.71 -4.17
CA PHE A 40 -3.38 -0.54 -4.70
C PHE A 40 -3.99 -0.80 -6.07
N SER A 41 -3.35 -1.59 -6.92
CA SER A 41 -3.91 -1.96 -8.23
C SER A 41 -5.19 -2.76 -8.09
N LYS A 42 -5.24 -3.74 -7.18
CA LYS A 42 -6.46 -4.52 -6.86
C LYS A 42 -7.56 -3.64 -6.26
N ILE A 43 -7.23 -2.79 -5.29
CA ILE A 43 -8.17 -1.83 -4.69
C ILE A 43 -8.76 -0.89 -5.74
N LYS A 44 -7.92 -0.24 -6.56
CA LYS A 44 -8.39 0.64 -7.64
C LYS A 44 -9.28 -0.09 -8.63
N ALA A 45 -8.92 -1.31 -9.03
CA ALA A 45 -9.72 -2.12 -9.94
C ALA A 45 -11.09 -2.45 -9.34
N TRP A 46 -11.15 -2.79 -8.06
CA TRP A 46 -12.40 -3.06 -7.35
C TRP A 46 -13.27 -1.80 -7.24
N ILE A 47 -12.71 -0.65 -6.83
CA ILE A 47 -13.43 0.62 -6.75
C ILE A 47 -14.01 0.99 -8.12
N ARG A 48 -13.24 0.85 -9.20
CA ARG A 48 -13.70 1.17 -10.56
C ARG A 48 -14.86 0.28 -11.01
N ARG A 49 -14.89 -0.99 -10.60
CA ARG A 49 -16.00 -1.92 -10.90
C ARG A 49 -17.23 -1.64 -10.06
N ASN A 50 -17.06 -1.10 -8.86
CA ASN A 50 -18.11 -0.79 -7.91
C ASN A 50 -18.33 0.72 -7.79
N TYR A 51 -18.03 1.49 -8.85
CA TYR A 51 -18.02 2.95 -8.79
C TYR A 51 -19.38 3.53 -8.38
N ASP A 52 -20.48 2.85 -8.69
CA ASP A 52 -21.83 3.23 -8.27
C ASP A 52 -21.99 3.30 -6.74
N LEU A 53 -21.17 2.55 -5.97
CA LEU A 53 -21.11 2.63 -4.50
C LEU A 53 -20.36 3.86 -3.98
N PHE A 54 -19.55 4.51 -4.83
CA PHE A 54 -18.71 5.67 -4.50
C PHE A 54 -19.14 6.95 -5.24
N ALA A 55 -20.10 6.86 -6.15
CA ALA A 55 -20.55 7.98 -6.96
C ALA A 55 -21.16 9.07 -6.05
N PRO A 56 -20.94 10.37 -6.35
CA PRO A 56 -21.44 11.48 -5.55
C PRO A 56 -22.98 11.56 -5.60
N GLY A 57 -23.61 10.85 -4.67
CA GLY A 57 -24.99 11.02 -4.19
C GLY A 57 -24.98 11.29 -2.69
N PRO A 58 -26.13 11.33 -1.99
CA PRO A 58 -26.23 11.75 -0.58
C PRO A 58 -25.68 10.72 0.43
N GLY A 59 -24.42 10.29 0.27
CA GLY A 59 -23.59 9.87 1.39
C GLY A 59 -23.29 8.38 1.49
N VAL A 60 -22.63 7.81 0.49
CA VAL A 60 -21.78 6.64 0.78
C VAL A 60 -20.35 6.95 0.39
N LEU A 61 -19.64 7.61 1.31
CA LEU A 61 -18.22 7.36 1.46
C LEU A 61 -18.12 5.93 1.97
N TYR A 62 -17.75 5.00 1.09
CA TYR A 62 -17.55 3.62 1.50
C TYR A 62 -16.40 3.56 2.51
N ASP A 63 -16.57 2.77 3.56
CA ASP A 63 -15.49 2.60 4.54
C ASP A 63 -14.32 1.91 3.85
N MET A 64 -13.17 2.60 3.78
CA MET A 64 -11.95 2.03 3.21
C MET A 64 -11.51 0.76 3.94
N ARG A 65 -11.93 0.55 5.20
CA ARG A 65 -11.75 -0.73 5.90
C ARG A 65 -12.44 -1.88 5.18
N GLU A 66 -13.69 -1.71 4.78
CA GLU A 66 -14.43 -2.74 4.03
C GLU A 66 -13.81 -2.96 2.64
N VAL A 67 -13.28 -1.92 2.02
CA VAL A 67 -12.56 -2.05 0.74
C VAL A 67 -11.25 -2.82 0.92
N MET A 68 -10.54 -2.63 2.03
CA MET A 68 -9.29 -3.34 2.30
C MET A 68 -9.51 -4.84 2.52
N ASP A 69 -10.70 -5.27 2.97
CA ASP A 69 -11.03 -6.69 3.18
C ASP A 69 -11.04 -7.52 1.88
N ILE A 70 -10.96 -6.89 0.71
CA ILE A 70 -10.80 -7.59 -0.58
C ILE A 70 -9.40 -8.19 -0.77
N ILE A 71 -8.43 -7.78 0.04
CA ILE A 71 -7.05 -8.25 0.01
C ILE A 71 -6.94 -9.43 0.96
N THR A 72 -6.78 -10.64 0.42
CA THR A 72 -6.67 -11.86 1.22
C THR A 72 -5.23 -12.12 1.65
N ALA A 73 -5.04 -13.08 2.56
CA ALA A 73 -3.71 -13.53 2.96
C ALA A 73 -2.95 -14.15 1.78
N GLU A 74 -3.65 -14.85 0.89
CA GLU A 74 -3.09 -15.43 -0.33
C GLU A 74 -2.63 -14.34 -1.31
N ASP A 75 -3.42 -13.27 -1.48
CA ASP A 75 -2.98 -12.11 -2.27
C ASP A 75 -1.70 -11.50 -1.69
N ALA A 76 -1.68 -11.24 -0.37
CA ALA A 76 -0.52 -10.63 0.29
C ALA A 76 0.74 -11.49 0.12
N SER A 77 0.62 -12.81 0.31
CA SER A 77 1.73 -13.75 0.07
C SER A 77 2.18 -13.72 -1.40
N ALA A 78 1.24 -13.74 -2.35
CA ALA A 78 1.58 -13.67 -3.77
C ALA A 78 2.30 -12.37 -4.14
N TYR A 79 1.88 -11.23 -3.59
CA TYR A 79 2.51 -9.93 -3.89
C TYR A 79 3.92 -9.82 -3.31
N ILE A 80 4.13 -10.37 -2.10
CA ILE A 80 5.46 -10.48 -1.50
C ILE A 80 6.39 -11.29 -2.40
N HIS A 81 5.95 -12.45 -2.86
CA HIS A 81 6.74 -13.28 -3.78
C HIS A 81 6.98 -12.61 -5.13
N HIS A 82 5.97 -11.96 -5.70
CA HIS A 82 6.09 -11.31 -7.00
C HIS A 82 7.08 -10.14 -6.98
N ALA A 83 7.13 -9.38 -5.89
CA ALA A 83 8.12 -8.32 -5.69
C ALA A 83 9.54 -8.83 -5.35
N GLY A 84 9.76 -10.15 -5.40
CA GLY A 84 11.08 -10.78 -5.23
C GLY A 84 11.46 -11.08 -3.78
N TYR A 85 10.50 -11.04 -2.85
CA TYR A 85 10.70 -11.41 -1.46
C TYR A 85 10.33 -12.89 -1.20
N PHE A 86 10.79 -13.40 -0.06
CA PHE A 86 10.75 -14.83 0.30
C PHE A 86 9.47 -15.27 0.99
#